data_AF-A0A2M8PMQ4-F1
#
_entry.id   AF-A0A2M8PMQ4-F1
#
_cell.length_a   1.000
_cell.length_b   1.000
_cell.length_c   1.000
_cell.angle_alpha   90.00
_cell.angle_beta   90.00
_cell.angle_gamma   90.00
#
_symmetry.space_group_name_H-M   'P 1'
#
loop_
_entity.id
_entity.type
_entity.pdbx_description
1 polymer ?
#
loop_
_entity_poly.entity_id
_entity_poly.type
_entity_poly.pdbx_seq_one_letter_code
_entity_poly.pdbx_strand_id
1 'polypeptide(L)' 'MGQIITFYSYKGGVGRTMTLANVAVLLAQWGYKTLIIDWDLEAPGLENYYSHGDKPYLDRD' A
#
# COMPACT_ATOMS: atom_id res chain seq x y z
N MET A 1 5.82 -17.52 9.86
CA MET A 1 5.04 -16.45 10.54
C MET A 1 4.98 -15.24 9.61
N GLY A 2 3.89 -14.47 9.62
CA GLY A 2 3.80 -13.23 8.84
C GLY A 2 4.63 -12.10 9.47
N GLN A 3 4.99 -11.09 8.67
CA GLN A 3 5.59 -9.85 9.17
C GLN A 3 4.55 -8.73 9.18
N ILE A 4 4.59 -7.87 10.20
CA ILE A 4 3.74 -6.68 10.30
C ILE A 4 4.66 -5.47 10.20
N ILE A 5 4.39 -4.60 9.22
CA ILE A 5 5.16 -3.38 8.96
C ILE A 5 4.19 -2.20 9.06
N THR A 6 4.51 -1.23 9.92
CA THR A 6 3.67 -0.03 10.12
C THR A 6 4.33 1.19 9.50
N PHE A 7 3.58 1.89 8.66
CA PHE A 7 3.96 3.19 8.12
C PHE A 7 3.27 4.26 8.96
N TYR A 8 4.06 5.11 9.62
CA TYR A 8 3.54 6.16 10.50
C TYR A 8 4.15 7.51 10.12
N SER A 9 3.36 8.57 10.31
CA SER A 9 3.83 9.95 10.23
C SER A 9 3.05 10.83 11.20
N TYR A 10 3.74 11.77 11.84
CA TYR A 10 3.11 12.71 12.76
C TYR A 10 2.24 13.76 12.05
N LYS A 11 2.67 14.20 10.85
CA LYS A 11 1.94 15.17 10.03
C LYS A 11 1.28 14.50 8.84
N GLY A 12 0.15 15.05 8.42
CA GLY A 12 -0.49 14.74 7.14
C GLY A 12 0.34 15.25 5.95
N GLY A 13 0.13 14.66 4.78
CA GLY A 13 0.74 15.12 3.53
C GLY A 13 2.22 14.78 3.32
N VAL A 14 2.87 14.04 4.23
CA VAL A 14 4.30 13.68 4.10
C VAL A 14 4.56 12.41 3.26
N GLY A 15 3.52 11.82 2.66
CA GLY A 15 3.64 10.66 1.77
C GLY A 15 3.52 9.29 2.44
N ARG A 16 2.98 9.17 3.66
CA ARG A 16 2.78 7.88 4.35
C ARG A 16 2.05 6.84 3.49
N THR A 17 0.89 7.19 2.96
CA THR A 17 0.08 6.30 2.11
C THR A 17 0.78 5.97 0.79
N MET A 18 1.51 6.94 0.22
CA MET A 18 2.33 6.72 -0.98
C MET A 18 3.42 5.67 -0.72
N THR A 19 4.11 5.77 0.42
CA THR A 19 5.15 4.80 0.80
C THR A 19 4.56 3.41 1.03
N LEU A 20 3.43 3.31 1.76
CA LEU A 20 2.71 2.04 1.95
C LEU A 20 2.35 1.39 0.61
N ALA A 21 1.74 2.14 -0.31
CA ALA A 21 1.30 1.62 -1.60
C ALA A 21 2.47 1.10 -2.46
N ASN A 22 3.57 1.87 -2.56
CA ASN A 22 4.74 1.47 -3.35
C ASN A 22 5.44 0.24 -2.76
N VAL A 23 5.64 0.19 -1.44
CA VAL A 23 6.27 -0.97 -0.79
C VAL A 23 5.40 -2.21 -0.96
N ALA A 24 4.08 -2.08 -0.87
CA ALA A 24 3.17 -3.20 -1.06
C ALA A 24 3.26 -3.81 -2.47
N VAL A 25 3.36 -2.96 -3.50
CA VAL A 25 3.57 -3.41 -4.89
C VAL A 25 4.90 -4.15 -5.03
N LEU A 26 5.99 -3.61 -4.49
CA LEU A 26 7.31 -4.26 -4.54
C LEU A 26 7.30 -5.63 -3.84
N LEU A 27 6.71 -5.71 -2.66
CA LEU A 27 6.58 -6.99 -1.94
C LEU A 27 5.74 -8.00 -2.72
N ALA A 28 4.63 -7.56 -3.32
CA ALA A 28 3.80 -8.43 -4.17
C ALA A 28 4.58 -8.91 -5.41
N GLN A 29 5.32 -8.03 -6.07
CA GLN A 29 6.18 -8.37 -7.23
C GLN A 29 7.30 -9.34 -6.87
N TRP A 30 7.82 -9.29 -5.64
CA TRP A 30 8.78 -10.27 -5.13
C TRP A 30 8.16 -11.61 -4.70
N GLY A 31 6.85 -11.80 -4.95
CA GLY A 31 6.14 -13.06 -4.67
C GLY A 31 5.63 -13.19 -3.24
N TYR A 32 5.67 -12.13 -2.43
CA TYR A 32 5.10 -12.15 -1.09
C TYR A 32 3.58 -11.95 -1.15
N LYS A 33 2.85 -12.72 -0.32
CA LYS A 33 1.44 -12.47 -0.06
C LYS A 33 1.33 -11.23 0.83
N THR A 34 0.95 -10.11 0.23
CA THR A 34 0.89 -8.81 0.89
C THR A 34 -0.56 -8.39 1.13
N LEU A 35 -0.87 -8.02 2.37
CA LEU A 35 -2.12 -7.36 2.76
C LEU A 35 -1.81 -5.94 3.22
N ILE A 36 -2.55 -4.97 2.72
CA ILE A 36 -2.48 -3.56 3.12
C ILE A 36 -3.77 -3.18 3.84
N ILE A 37 -3.64 -2.38 4.90
CA ILE A 37 -4.75 -1.86 5.70
C ILE A 37 -4.51 -0.38 5.90
N ASP A 38 -5.48 0.46 5.53
CA ASP A 38 -5.46 1.88 5.86
C ASP A 38 -6.15 2.08 7.21
N TRP A 39 -5.39 2.59 8.19
CA TRP A 39 -5.89 2.92 9.53
C TRP A 39 -6.17 4.42 9.69
N ASP A 40 -6.00 5.23 8.64
CA ASP A 40 -6.42 6.63 8.63
C ASP A 40 -7.94 6.71 8.38
N LEU A 41 -8.72 6.65 9.45
CA LEU A 41 -10.19 6.67 9.37
C LEU A 41 -10.75 8.07 9.04
N GLU A 42 -9.98 9.14 9.27
CA GLU A 42 -10.42 10.51 9.04
C GLU A 42 -10.22 10.92 7.57
N ALA A 43 -9.13 10.48 6.96
CA ALA A 43 -8.80 10.75 5.58
C ALA A 43 -8.00 9.58 4.95
N PRO A 44 -8.67 8.44 4.67
CA PRO A 44 -8.02 7.33 3.98
C PRO A 44 -7.56 7.79 2.59
N GLY A 45 -6.45 7.21 2.13
CA GLY A 45 -5.86 7.62 0.85
C GLY A 45 -5.53 6.45 -0.07
N LEU A 46 -5.65 5.22 0.40
CA LEU A 46 -5.19 4.02 -0.29
C LEU A 46 -6.01 3.73 -1.55
N GLU A 47 -7.30 4.05 -1.53
CA GLU A 47 -8.24 3.93 -2.65
C GLU A 47 -7.83 4.77 -3.87
N ASN A 48 -7.07 5.86 -3.67
CA ASN A 48 -6.57 6.69 -4.77
C ASN A 48 -5.44 6.00 -5.56
N TYR A 49 -4.82 4.96 -4.99
CA TYR A 49 -3.75 4.19 -5.64
C TYR A 49 -4.25 2.89 -6.26
N TYR A 50 -5.36 2.34 -5.75
CA TYR A 50 -5.91 1.06 -6.19
C TYR A 50 -7.36 1.25 -6.61
N SER A 51 -7.55 1.81 -7.81
CA SER A 51 -8.87 1.98 -8.38
C SER A 51 -9.39 0.66 -8.97
N HIS A 52 -10.70 0.41 -8.86
CA HIS A 52 -11.30 -0.85 -9.30
C HIS A 52 -11.15 -1.02 -10.81
N GLY A 53 -10.28 -1.95 -11.22
CA GLY A 53 -10.00 -2.26 -12.62
C GLY A 53 -8.52 -2.16 -12.98
N ASP A 54 -7.74 -1.43 -12.19
CA ASP A 54 -6.29 -1.45 -12.29
C ASP A 54 -5.80 -2.76 -11.70
N LYS A 55 -5.56 -3.75 -12.56
CA LYS A 55 -4.62 -4.80 -12.19
C LYS A 55 -3.31 -4.07 -11.88
N PRO A 56 -2.79 -4.15 -10.65
CA PRO A 56 -1.45 -3.65 -10.42
C PRO A 56 -0.53 -4.35 -11.40
N TYR A 57 0.60 -3.72 -11.71
CA TYR A 57 1.63 -4.09 -12.68
C TYR A 57 2.15 -5.55 -12.64
N LEU A 58 1.51 -6.41 -11.84
CA LEU A 58 1.69 -7.85 -11.60
C LEU A 58 1.38 -8.75 -12.81
N ASP A 59 0.72 -8.25 -13.86
CA ASP A 59 0.41 -9.02 -15.08
C ASP A 59 1.50 -8.90 -16.18
N ARG A 60 2.65 -8.28 -15.88
CA ARG A 60 3.76 -8.24 -16.85
C ARG A 60 4.63 -9.48 -16.74
N ASP A 61 4.25 -10.48 -17.55
CA ASP A 61 5.20 -11.41 -18.17
C ASP A 61 6.02 -10.70 -19.27
#